data_AF-A0A737RNG5-F1
#
_entry.id   AF-A0A737RNG5-F1
#
_cell.length_a   1.000
_cell.length_b   1.000
_cell.length_c   1.000
_cell.angle_alpha   90.00
_cell.angle_beta   90.00
_cell.angle_gamma   90.00
#
_symmetry.space_group_name_H-M   'P 1'
#
loop_
_entity.id
_entity.type
_entity.pdbx_description
1 polymer ?
#
loop_
_entity_poly.entity_id
_entity_poly.type
_entity_poly.pdbx_seq_one_letter_code
_entity_poly.pdbx_strand_id
1 'polypeptide(L)'
;MKFKYALTSLALSVAILSSVPSTAFAIGGASGAKVDYQVQGKIGEVVMNPYDIAPLTAVIRNGGYQLRDVHVRIVPKENGQEIAYKVNNKYLLTYGGIPVFGLYPDYVNTVEVEYTRIQGSKTENVKESYKMYAPPAYIESAGTKEEQSALFTIDVKKVSPEFKDRLYLLNNTKDKSGNGTRTVWNNPTGGALEWNFTTANAIIDTSGDIRWFMNPSSIYDLKSIYRAGVMMGFKQN
;
A
#
# COMPACT_ATOMS: atom_id res chain seq x y z
N MET A 1 -24.02 16.08 70.61
CA MET A 1 -23.72 14.69 70.17
C MET A 1 -24.10 14.36 68.71
N LYS A 2 -24.76 15.25 67.94
CA LYS A 2 -25.24 14.93 66.57
C LYS A 2 -24.25 15.21 65.42
N PHE A 3 -23.16 15.95 65.66
CA PHE A 3 -22.18 16.30 64.61
C PHE A 3 -21.10 15.23 64.37
N LYS A 4 -20.81 14.37 65.36
CA LYS A 4 -19.78 13.33 65.24
C LYS A 4 -20.20 12.19 64.31
N TYR A 5 -21.50 11.86 64.28
CA TYR A 5 -22.04 10.78 63.44
C TYR A 5 -22.11 11.15 61.95
N ALA A 6 -22.29 12.44 61.64
CA ALA A 6 -22.34 12.94 60.26
C ALA A 6 -20.98 12.94 59.57
N LEU A 7 -19.89 13.22 60.31
CA LEU A 7 -18.52 13.14 59.77
C LEU A 7 -18.09 11.69 59.53
N THR A 8 -18.46 10.75 60.41
CA THR A 8 -18.16 9.32 60.22
C THR A 8 -18.94 8.70 59.07
N SER A 9 -20.20 9.12 58.82
CA SER A 9 -20.97 8.63 57.67
C SER A 9 -20.46 9.19 56.34
N LEU A 10 -19.93 10.41 56.33
CA LEU A 10 -19.34 11.03 55.14
C LEU A 10 -17.96 10.44 54.81
N ALA A 11 -17.15 10.13 55.83
CA ALA A 11 -15.86 9.47 55.64
C ALA A 11 -16.00 8.03 55.11
N LEU A 12 -17.03 7.30 55.58
CA LEU A 12 -17.29 5.93 55.12
C LEU A 12 -17.83 5.88 53.68
N SER A 13 -18.60 6.89 53.25
CA SER A 13 -19.12 6.97 51.88
C SER A 13 -18.04 7.37 50.86
N VAL A 14 -17.07 8.20 51.24
CA VAL A 14 -15.90 8.53 50.40
C VAL A 14 -14.94 7.34 50.27
N ALA A 15 -14.79 6.52 51.31
CA ALA A 15 -13.94 5.32 51.27
C ALA A 15 -14.52 4.17 50.41
N ILE A 16 -15.85 4.11 50.23
CA ILE A 16 -16.49 3.10 49.37
C ILE A 16 -16.46 3.53 47.89
N LEU A 17 -16.46 4.83 47.61
CA LEU A 17 -16.32 5.37 46.25
C LEU A 17 -14.89 5.23 45.69
N SER A 18 -13.86 5.16 46.53
CA SER A 18 -12.48 4.95 46.11
C SER A 18 -12.08 3.49 45.92
N SER A 19 -12.93 2.54 46.31
CA SER A 19 -12.71 1.10 46.14
C SER A 19 -13.41 0.49 44.92
N VAL A 20 -14.04 1.30 44.06
CA VAL A 20 -14.50 0.80 42.77
C VAL A 20 -13.24 0.54 41.94
N PRO A 21 -12.91 -0.72 41.58
CA PRO A 21 -11.83 -0.95 40.65
C PRO A 21 -12.18 -0.16 39.39
N SER A 22 -11.41 0.89 39.11
CA SER A 22 -11.38 1.45 37.78
C SER A 22 -10.95 0.28 36.90
N THR A 23 -11.91 -0.31 36.20
CA THR A 23 -11.61 -1.13 35.04
C THR A 23 -10.90 -0.18 34.10
N ALA A 24 -9.57 -0.11 34.22
CA ALA A 24 -8.73 0.38 33.15
C ALA A 24 -9.09 -0.52 31.99
N PHE A 25 -9.96 -0.03 31.11
CA PHE A 25 -10.04 -0.54 29.75
C PHE A 25 -8.69 -0.20 29.14
N ALA A 26 -7.71 -1.06 29.42
CA ALA A 26 -6.54 -1.13 28.60
C ALA A 26 -7.09 -1.28 27.18
N ILE A 27 -6.78 -0.31 26.32
CA ILE A 27 -6.91 -0.44 24.87
C ILE A 27 -5.82 -1.44 24.45
N GLY A 28 -5.93 -2.66 24.95
CA GLY A 28 -5.18 -3.81 24.52
C GLY A 28 -6.07 -4.50 23.52
N GLY A 29 -5.89 -4.19 22.23
CA GLY A 29 -6.53 -4.94 21.16
C GLY A 29 -6.29 -6.44 21.39
N ALA A 30 -7.35 -7.24 21.31
CA ALA A 30 -7.27 -8.65 21.64
C ALA A 30 -6.27 -9.34 20.71
N SER A 31 -5.32 -10.09 21.25
CA SER A 31 -4.57 -11.09 20.49
C SER A 31 -5.56 -12.17 20.03
N GLY A 32 -6.16 -11.97 18.86
CA GLY A 32 -7.20 -12.80 18.24
C GLY A 32 -7.72 -12.19 16.92
N ALA A 33 -8.64 -12.86 16.23
CA ALA A 33 -9.20 -12.41 14.94
C ALA A 33 -10.02 -11.11 15.03
N LYS A 34 -10.37 -10.67 16.24
CA LYS A 34 -11.10 -9.43 16.48
C LYS A 34 -10.10 -8.27 16.49
N VAL A 35 -10.07 -7.53 15.40
CA VAL A 35 -9.31 -6.28 15.27
C VAL A 35 -10.20 -5.08 15.57
N ASP A 36 -9.63 -3.99 16.08
CA ASP A 36 -10.33 -2.72 16.28
C ASP A 36 -10.49 -1.91 14.97
N TYR A 37 -9.87 -2.39 13.88
CA TYR A 37 -9.92 -1.80 12.56
C TYR A 37 -11.21 -2.16 11.81
N GLN A 38 -11.64 -1.31 10.87
CA GLN A 38 -12.76 -1.61 10.00
C GLN A 38 -12.41 -2.80 9.09
N VAL A 39 -13.17 -3.87 9.24
CA VAL A 39 -13.13 -5.04 8.35
C VAL A 39 -14.27 -4.93 7.36
N GLN A 40 -13.95 -4.98 6.05
CA GLN A 40 -14.97 -4.95 4.98
C GLN A 40 -15.54 -6.33 4.67
N GLY A 41 -14.73 -7.39 4.82
CA GLY A 41 -15.05 -8.75 4.43
C GLY A 41 -15.07 -9.74 5.59
N LYS A 42 -14.70 -11.00 5.33
CA LYS A 42 -14.72 -12.10 6.30
C LYS A 42 -13.37 -12.41 6.93
N ILE A 43 -12.29 -11.74 6.49
CA ILE A 43 -10.94 -11.85 7.05
C ILE A 43 -10.55 -10.54 7.75
N GLY A 44 -9.28 -10.15 7.73
CA GLY A 44 -8.81 -8.95 8.42
C GLY A 44 -9.04 -7.65 7.64
N GLU A 45 -8.44 -6.59 8.16
CA GLU A 45 -8.45 -5.25 7.58
C GLU A 45 -7.68 -5.16 6.26
N VAL A 46 -7.95 -4.11 5.49
CA VAL A 46 -7.21 -3.77 4.27
C VAL A 46 -6.14 -2.74 4.62
N VAL A 47 -4.88 -3.06 4.34
CA VAL A 47 -3.74 -2.15 4.50
C VAL A 47 -3.29 -1.68 3.12
N MET A 48 -3.55 -0.41 2.80
CA MET A 48 -3.07 0.24 1.58
C MET A 48 -1.56 0.53 1.69
N ASN A 49 -0.82 0.40 0.59
CA ASN A 49 0.61 0.72 0.50
C ASN A 49 1.44 0.17 1.70
N PRO A 50 1.39 -1.14 1.99
CA PRO A 50 1.89 -1.69 3.26
C PRO A 50 3.40 -1.50 3.51
N TYR A 51 4.17 -1.10 2.49
CA TYR A 51 5.61 -0.90 2.54
C TYR A 51 6.05 0.49 2.05
N ASP A 52 5.11 1.45 2.00
CA ASP A 52 5.35 2.86 1.68
C ASP A 52 5.96 3.17 0.30
N ILE A 53 6.11 2.18 -0.56
CA ILE A 53 6.79 2.31 -1.87
C ILE A 53 5.87 2.09 -3.07
N ALA A 54 4.70 1.47 -2.89
CA ALA A 54 3.81 1.06 -3.98
C ALA A 54 2.36 1.43 -3.68
N PRO A 55 1.95 2.70 -3.88
CA PRO A 55 0.65 3.19 -3.42
C PRO A 55 -0.57 2.55 -4.10
N LEU A 56 -0.40 1.93 -5.26
CA LEU A 56 -1.44 1.20 -5.99
C LEU A 56 -1.48 -0.30 -5.64
N THR A 57 -1.10 -0.62 -4.40
CA THR A 57 -1.13 -1.98 -3.86
C THR A 57 -1.74 -1.98 -2.47
N ALA A 58 -2.19 -3.15 -2.03
CA ALA A 58 -2.71 -3.35 -0.69
C ALA A 58 -2.40 -4.77 -0.21
N VAL A 59 -2.62 -5.02 1.08
CA VAL A 59 -2.72 -6.37 1.64
C VAL A 59 -4.05 -6.47 2.38
N ILE A 60 -4.86 -7.46 2.03
CA ILE A 60 -6.03 -7.85 2.81
C ILE A 60 -5.54 -8.82 3.89
N ARG A 61 -5.51 -8.39 5.15
CA ARG A 61 -4.94 -9.17 6.25
C ARG A 61 -5.71 -10.46 6.45
N ASN A 62 -4.99 -11.51 6.82
CA ASN A 62 -5.61 -12.82 7.01
C ASN A 62 -6.50 -12.91 8.26
N GLY A 63 -6.51 -11.91 9.14
CA GLY A 63 -7.34 -11.89 10.35
C GLY A 63 -7.05 -13.05 11.32
N GLY A 64 -5.83 -13.61 11.29
CA GLY A 64 -5.47 -14.81 12.06
C GLY A 64 -5.92 -16.14 11.45
N TYR A 65 -6.56 -16.13 10.28
CA TYR A 65 -6.91 -17.34 9.54
C TYR A 65 -5.73 -17.84 8.70
N GLN A 66 -5.67 -19.15 8.48
CA GLN A 66 -4.82 -19.70 7.43
C GLN A 66 -5.57 -19.64 6.10
N LEU A 67 -4.90 -19.12 5.07
CA LEU A 67 -5.47 -18.95 3.73
C LEU A 67 -4.72 -19.82 2.73
N ARG A 68 -5.43 -20.41 1.77
CA ARG A 68 -4.88 -21.19 0.66
C ARG A 68 -5.67 -20.96 -0.62
N ASP A 69 -5.08 -21.38 -1.74
CA ASP A 69 -5.74 -21.41 -3.06
C ASP A 69 -6.35 -20.06 -3.45
N VAL A 70 -5.64 -19.00 -3.11
CA VAL A 70 -6.11 -17.62 -3.27
C VAL A 70 -6.04 -17.22 -4.75
N HIS A 71 -7.15 -16.68 -5.23
CA HIS A 71 -7.28 -15.99 -6.50
C HIS A 71 -7.72 -14.55 -6.25
N VAL A 72 -7.13 -13.61 -6.97
CA VAL A 72 -7.44 -12.18 -6.90
C VAL A 72 -7.81 -11.70 -8.30
N ARG A 73 -8.88 -10.91 -8.38
CA ARG A 73 -9.34 -10.25 -9.61
C ARG A 73 -9.59 -8.77 -9.33
N ILE A 74 -8.87 -7.92 -10.04
CA ILE A 74 -9.11 -6.48 -10.07
C ILE A 74 -10.16 -6.22 -11.15
N VAL A 75 -11.36 -5.82 -10.73
CA VAL A 75 -12.45 -5.54 -11.66
C VAL A 75 -12.05 -4.32 -12.51
N PRO A 76 -12.12 -4.42 -13.86
CA PRO A 76 -11.79 -3.29 -14.72
C PRO A 76 -12.78 -2.14 -14.53
N LYS A 77 -12.29 -0.90 -14.64
CA LYS A 77 -13.16 0.26 -14.91
C LYS A 77 -13.73 0.18 -16.32
N GLU A 78 -14.67 1.06 -16.65
CA GLU A 78 -15.17 1.16 -18.03
C GLU A 78 -14.01 1.40 -19.01
N ASN A 79 -13.96 0.60 -20.08
CA ASN A 79 -12.87 0.57 -21.07
C ASN A 79 -11.48 0.19 -20.52
N GLY A 80 -11.39 -0.26 -19.28
CA GLY A 80 -10.13 -0.71 -18.66
C GLY A 80 -9.84 -2.19 -18.89
N GLN A 81 -8.63 -2.60 -18.50
CA GLN A 81 -8.17 -3.99 -18.55
C GLN A 81 -8.36 -4.74 -17.22
N GLU A 82 -8.81 -5.99 -17.30
CA GLU A 82 -8.84 -6.89 -16.13
C GLU A 82 -7.42 -7.35 -15.75
N ILE A 83 -7.14 -7.43 -14.45
CA ILE A 83 -5.96 -8.12 -13.92
C ILE A 83 -6.44 -9.21 -12.97
N ALA A 84 -6.10 -10.46 -13.25
CA ALA A 84 -6.42 -11.60 -12.40
C ALA A 84 -5.22 -12.51 -12.22
N TYR A 85 -4.99 -13.01 -11.00
CA TYR A 85 -3.84 -13.85 -10.69
C TYR A 85 -4.09 -14.77 -9.50
N LYS A 86 -3.30 -15.85 -9.44
CA LYS A 86 -3.22 -16.73 -8.28
C LYS A 86 -2.11 -16.27 -7.36
N VAL A 87 -2.33 -16.34 -6.05
CA VAL A 87 -1.29 -16.04 -5.07
C VAL A 87 -0.73 -17.36 -4.53
N ASN A 88 0.59 -17.54 -4.68
CA ASN A 88 1.26 -18.68 -4.08
C ASN A 88 1.19 -18.62 -2.55
N ASN A 89 0.89 -19.74 -1.89
CA ASN A 89 0.77 -19.84 -0.43
C ASN A 89 1.96 -19.25 0.33
N LYS A 90 3.19 -19.32 -0.21
CA LYS A 90 4.38 -18.71 0.42
C LYS A 90 4.23 -17.19 0.61
N TYR A 91 3.58 -16.52 -0.34
CA TYR A 91 3.37 -15.08 -0.29
C TYR A 91 2.27 -14.72 0.72
N LEU A 92 1.28 -15.58 0.93
CA LEU A 92 0.25 -15.38 1.97
C LEU A 92 0.89 -15.32 3.37
N LEU A 93 1.88 -16.16 3.61
CA LEU A 93 2.67 -16.15 4.84
C LEU A 93 3.60 -14.93 4.92
N THR A 94 4.28 -14.61 3.81
CA THR A 94 5.21 -13.47 3.74
C THR A 94 4.53 -12.15 4.05
N TYR A 95 3.32 -11.94 3.52
CA TYR A 95 2.58 -10.69 3.67
C TYR A 95 1.56 -10.72 4.83
N GLY A 96 1.35 -11.87 5.47
CA GLY A 96 0.33 -12.04 6.51
C GLY A 96 -1.10 -11.78 5.99
N GLY A 97 -1.37 -12.15 4.75
CA GLY A 97 -2.60 -11.78 4.05
C GLY A 97 -2.52 -11.95 2.54
N ILE A 98 -3.57 -11.51 1.85
CA ILE A 98 -3.67 -11.56 0.39
C ILE A 98 -3.04 -10.28 -0.18
N PRO A 99 -1.89 -10.35 -0.87
CA PRO A 99 -1.33 -9.21 -1.58
C PRO A 99 -2.21 -8.84 -2.78
N VAL A 100 -2.52 -7.56 -2.90
CA VAL A 100 -3.31 -6.97 -3.97
C VAL A 100 -2.42 -6.03 -4.79
N PHE A 101 -2.27 -6.36 -6.06
CA PHE A 101 -1.55 -5.65 -7.10
C PHE A 101 -2.48 -5.27 -8.25
N GLY A 102 -2.22 -4.13 -8.92
CA GLY A 102 -2.89 -3.76 -10.16
C GLY A 102 -4.02 -2.74 -10.01
N LEU A 103 -4.05 -1.96 -8.91
CA LEU A 103 -5.09 -0.97 -8.68
C LEU A 103 -4.95 0.21 -9.64
N TYR A 104 -6.07 0.79 -10.08
CA TYR A 104 -6.10 2.06 -10.80
C TYR A 104 -5.85 3.22 -9.83
N PRO A 105 -5.06 4.24 -10.22
CA PRO A 105 -4.87 5.45 -9.43
C PRO A 105 -6.13 6.31 -9.43
N ASP A 106 -6.30 7.08 -8.35
CA ASP A 106 -7.44 7.99 -8.13
C ASP A 106 -8.79 7.35 -8.43
N TYR A 107 -8.97 6.12 -7.94
CA TYR A 107 -10.15 5.32 -8.24
C TYR A 107 -10.54 4.45 -7.06
N VAL A 108 -11.85 4.29 -6.85
CA VAL A 108 -12.39 3.30 -5.91
C VAL A 108 -12.44 1.95 -6.60
N ASN A 109 -11.33 1.23 -6.47
CA ASN A 109 -11.15 -0.08 -7.07
C ASN A 109 -12.08 -1.11 -6.43
N THR A 110 -12.57 -2.04 -7.26
CA THR A 110 -13.27 -3.24 -6.77
C THR A 110 -12.33 -4.43 -6.93
N VAL A 111 -12.05 -5.10 -5.82
CA VAL A 111 -11.15 -6.26 -5.78
C VAL A 111 -11.98 -7.46 -5.34
N GLU A 112 -12.09 -8.46 -6.19
CA GLU A 112 -12.71 -9.73 -5.85
C GLU A 112 -11.63 -10.74 -5.47
N VAL A 113 -11.89 -11.49 -4.40
CA VAL A 113 -11.01 -12.55 -3.95
C VAL A 113 -11.79 -13.84 -3.73
N GLU A 114 -11.15 -14.94 -4.11
CA GLU A 114 -11.62 -16.29 -3.85
C GLU A 114 -10.50 -17.04 -3.12
N TYR A 115 -10.82 -17.74 -2.04
CA TYR A 115 -9.82 -18.42 -1.23
C TYR A 115 -10.41 -19.52 -0.36
N THR A 116 -9.57 -20.45 0.05
CA THR A 116 -9.88 -21.42 1.09
C THR A 116 -9.43 -20.87 2.45
N ARG A 117 -10.36 -20.73 3.39
CA ARG A 117 -10.14 -20.28 4.77
C ARG A 117 -10.09 -21.47 5.72
N ILE A 118 -9.07 -21.54 6.55
CA ILE A 118 -8.88 -22.60 7.54
C ILE A 118 -8.79 -22.01 8.94
N GLN A 119 -9.60 -22.54 9.86
CA GLN A 119 -9.61 -22.22 11.29
C GLN A 119 -9.71 -23.51 12.10
N GLY A 120 -8.58 -23.97 12.65
CA GLY A 120 -8.53 -25.27 13.32
C GLY A 120 -8.90 -26.40 12.36
N SER A 121 -9.95 -27.17 12.68
CA SER A 121 -10.47 -28.24 11.82
C SER A 121 -11.47 -27.77 10.76
N LYS A 122 -11.94 -26.52 10.83
CA LYS A 122 -12.92 -25.99 9.88
C LYS A 122 -12.21 -25.43 8.64
N THR A 123 -12.64 -25.91 7.48
CA THR A 123 -12.19 -25.45 6.16
C THR A 123 -13.40 -25.03 5.34
N GLU A 124 -13.33 -23.86 4.70
CA GLU A 124 -14.41 -23.33 3.87
C GLU A 124 -13.86 -22.55 2.67
N ASN A 125 -14.57 -22.62 1.55
CA ASN A 125 -14.27 -21.79 0.37
C ASN A 125 -15.08 -20.50 0.46
N VAL A 126 -14.40 -19.38 0.30
CA VAL A 126 -14.96 -18.04 0.43
C VAL A 126 -14.75 -17.28 -0.86
N LYS A 127 -15.79 -16.56 -1.29
CA LYS A 127 -15.73 -15.54 -2.33
C LYS A 127 -16.31 -14.25 -1.78
N GLU A 128 -15.61 -13.14 -1.96
CA GLU A 128 -16.05 -11.81 -1.51
C GLU A 128 -15.37 -10.69 -2.30
N SER A 129 -15.83 -9.46 -2.08
CA SER A 129 -15.32 -8.27 -2.76
C SER A 129 -15.01 -7.14 -1.79
N TYR A 130 -14.02 -6.32 -2.15
CA TYR A 130 -13.52 -5.20 -1.38
C TYR A 130 -13.56 -3.92 -2.23
N LYS A 131 -13.83 -2.79 -1.57
CA LYS A 131 -13.72 -1.46 -2.18
C LYS A 131 -12.50 -0.74 -1.60
N MET A 132 -11.59 -0.34 -2.48
CA MET A 132 -10.30 0.26 -2.10
C MET A 132 -10.07 1.52 -2.91
N TYR A 133 -10.13 2.69 -2.28
CA TYR A 133 -9.64 3.91 -2.92
C TYR A 133 -8.11 3.89 -2.95
N ALA A 134 -7.54 4.05 -4.14
CA ALA A 134 -6.11 4.24 -4.32
C ALA A 134 -5.81 5.71 -4.66
N PRO A 135 -4.73 6.29 -4.13
CA PRO A 135 -4.40 7.68 -4.39
C PRO A 135 -4.02 7.92 -5.86
N PRO A 136 -4.01 9.18 -6.33
CA PRO A 136 -3.47 9.51 -7.65
C PRO A 136 -1.99 9.08 -7.75
N ALA A 137 -1.58 8.73 -8.97
CA ALA A 137 -0.18 8.45 -9.26
C ALA A 137 0.63 9.76 -9.21
N TYR A 138 1.73 9.76 -8.46
CA TYR A 138 2.45 10.99 -8.14
C TYR A 138 3.97 10.79 -8.15
N ILE A 139 4.66 11.76 -8.77
CA ILE A 139 6.11 11.96 -8.71
C ILE A 139 6.35 13.47 -8.76
N GLU A 140 7.31 13.96 -7.98
CA GLU A 140 7.72 15.36 -7.97
C GLU A 140 8.04 15.87 -9.40
N SER A 141 7.61 17.09 -9.70
CA SER A 141 7.90 17.73 -10.99
C SER A 141 9.38 18.08 -11.12
N ALA A 142 9.92 17.95 -12.34
CA ALA A 142 11.25 18.44 -12.66
C ALA A 142 11.29 19.97 -12.88
N GLY A 143 10.14 20.56 -13.24
CA GLY A 143 9.99 21.99 -13.47
C GLY A 143 10.54 22.45 -14.83
N THR A 144 10.61 21.55 -15.80
CA THR A 144 11.03 21.86 -17.18
C THR A 144 9.86 22.40 -18.00
N LYS A 145 10.14 23.11 -19.10
CA LYS A 145 9.09 23.73 -19.94
C LYS A 145 8.24 22.68 -20.67
N GLU A 146 8.82 21.53 -20.90
CA GLU A 146 8.27 20.42 -21.67
C GLU A 146 7.47 19.44 -20.80
N GLU A 147 7.54 19.54 -19.47
CA GLU A 147 6.84 18.63 -18.56
C GLU A 147 5.32 18.89 -18.56
N GLN A 148 4.54 17.89 -18.99
CA GLN A 148 3.07 17.98 -19.11
C GLN A 148 2.30 17.04 -18.17
N SER A 149 2.99 16.13 -17.48
CA SER A 149 2.38 15.12 -16.62
C SER A 149 3.33 14.70 -15.49
N ALA A 150 2.77 14.22 -14.37
CA ALA A 150 3.56 13.70 -13.26
C ALA A 150 4.33 12.42 -13.65
N LEU A 151 3.77 11.63 -14.57
CA LEU A 151 4.31 10.38 -15.10
C LEU A 151 4.21 10.39 -16.64
N PHE A 152 4.33 9.23 -17.27
CA PHE A 152 4.23 9.09 -18.73
C PHE A 152 2.83 9.39 -19.26
N THR A 153 2.76 10.01 -20.44
CA THR A 153 1.56 10.02 -21.26
C THR A 153 1.62 8.83 -22.21
N ILE A 154 0.58 8.00 -22.23
CA ILE A 154 0.54 6.79 -23.06
C ILE A 154 -0.40 7.00 -24.25
N ASP A 155 0.10 6.68 -25.44
CA ASP A 155 -0.64 6.71 -26.70
C ASP A 155 -0.68 5.28 -27.28
N VAL A 156 -1.78 4.58 -27.02
CA VAL A 156 -1.96 3.18 -27.44
C VAL A 156 -2.22 3.11 -28.94
N LYS A 157 -1.25 2.59 -29.70
CA LYS A 157 -1.34 2.49 -31.16
C LYS A 157 -2.09 1.27 -31.66
N LYS A 158 -1.82 0.09 -31.07
CA LYS A 158 -2.37 -1.19 -31.51
C LYS A 158 -2.31 -2.21 -30.38
N VAL A 159 -3.40 -2.95 -30.20
CA VAL A 159 -3.48 -4.11 -29.30
C VAL A 159 -4.28 -5.19 -30.03
N SER A 160 -3.63 -6.30 -30.41
CA SER A 160 -4.35 -7.46 -30.93
C SER A 160 -5.09 -8.17 -29.78
N PRO A 161 -6.23 -8.85 -30.04
CA PRO A 161 -7.03 -9.48 -28.99
C PRO A 161 -6.27 -10.40 -28.04
N GLU A 162 -5.29 -11.15 -28.54
CA GLU A 162 -4.48 -12.12 -27.81
C GLU A 162 -3.40 -11.49 -26.90
N PHE A 163 -3.21 -10.16 -26.96
CA PHE A 163 -2.26 -9.41 -26.14
C PHE A 163 -2.94 -8.43 -25.18
N LYS A 164 -4.27 -8.48 -25.03
CA LYS A 164 -5.03 -7.58 -24.14
C LYS A 164 -4.72 -7.74 -22.65
N ASP A 165 -4.01 -8.79 -22.27
CA ASP A 165 -3.66 -9.12 -20.89
C ASP A 165 -2.27 -8.61 -20.48
N ARG A 166 -1.50 -8.03 -21.41
CA ARG A 166 -0.11 -7.65 -21.17
C ARG A 166 0.00 -6.46 -20.22
N LEU A 167 1.09 -6.48 -19.44
CA LEU A 167 1.51 -5.40 -18.55
C LEU A 167 2.98 -5.10 -18.84
N TYR A 168 3.33 -3.81 -18.82
CA TYR A 168 4.67 -3.35 -19.16
C TYR A 168 5.23 -2.50 -18.02
N LEU A 169 6.35 -2.93 -17.45
CA LEU A 169 7.13 -2.10 -16.53
C LEU A 169 7.92 -1.07 -17.34
N LEU A 170 7.57 0.20 -17.18
CA LEU A 170 8.31 1.33 -17.71
C LEU A 170 9.27 1.83 -16.64
N ASN A 171 10.57 1.72 -16.90
CA ASN A 171 11.64 2.33 -16.11
C ASN A 171 12.18 3.53 -16.88
N ASN A 172 12.03 4.72 -16.31
CA ASN A 172 12.48 5.95 -16.92
C ASN A 172 12.93 6.98 -15.87
N THR A 173 13.37 8.13 -16.34
CA THR A 173 13.80 9.26 -15.53
C THR A 173 13.11 10.53 -16.01
N LYS A 174 12.87 11.47 -15.10
CA LYS A 174 12.57 12.85 -15.49
C LYS A 174 13.86 13.59 -15.84
N ASP A 175 13.71 14.73 -16.50
CA ASP A 175 14.81 15.65 -16.74
C ASP A 175 15.47 16.13 -15.45
N LYS A 176 16.68 16.69 -15.58
CA LYS A 176 17.39 17.30 -14.45
C LYS A 176 16.52 18.40 -13.85
N SER A 177 16.21 18.26 -12.56
CA SER A 177 15.42 19.23 -11.81
C SER A 177 16.31 20.13 -10.95
N GLY A 178 15.89 21.38 -10.75
CA GLY A 178 16.55 22.30 -9.81
C GLY A 178 16.42 21.89 -8.33
N ASN A 179 15.58 20.89 -8.05
CA ASN A 179 15.36 20.33 -6.73
C ASN A 179 16.53 19.46 -6.24
N GLY A 180 17.44 19.04 -7.14
CA GLY A 180 18.60 18.22 -6.81
C GLY A 180 19.82 18.51 -7.68
N THR A 181 20.75 17.56 -7.73
CA THR A 181 21.96 17.61 -8.59
C THR A 181 22.85 18.84 -8.33
N ARG A 182 22.93 19.26 -7.07
CA ARG A 182 23.74 20.41 -6.63
C ARG A 182 25.18 20.05 -6.25
N THR A 183 25.46 18.77 -6.04
CA THR A 183 26.79 18.28 -5.71
C THR A 183 27.55 18.04 -7.01
N VAL A 184 28.70 18.70 -7.15
CA VAL A 184 29.57 18.61 -8.32
C VAL A 184 31.02 18.41 -7.89
N TRP A 185 31.82 17.78 -8.74
CA TRP A 185 33.27 17.71 -8.52
C TRP A 185 33.92 19.06 -8.82
N ASN A 186 34.51 19.70 -7.81
CA ASN A 186 35.15 21.00 -8.01
C ASN A 186 36.65 20.90 -8.38
N ASN A 187 37.42 19.91 -7.91
CA ASN A 187 38.80 19.60 -8.36
C ASN A 187 39.38 18.34 -7.64
N PRO A 188 40.00 17.36 -8.35
CA PRO A 188 39.93 17.17 -9.80
C PRO A 188 38.51 16.81 -10.23
N THR A 189 38.11 17.31 -11.38
CA THR A 189 36.88 16.91 -12.06
C THR A 189 37.03 15.48 -12.58
N GLY A 190 36.05 14.60 -12.32
CA GLY A 190 36.07 13.23 -12.81
C GLY A 190 34.88 12.39 -12.34
N GLY A 191 34.58 11.28 -13.01
CA GLY A 191 33.44 10.42 -12.68
C GLY A 191 32.10 10.92 -13.22
N ALA A 192 30.99 10.48 -12.61
CA ALA A 192 29.63 10.73 -13.10
C ALA A 192 28.62 11.01 -11.96
N LEU A 193 29.04 11.76 -10.93
CA LEU A 193 28.20 12.06 -9.76
C LEU A 193 26.95 12.88 -10.14
N GLU A 194 27.08 13.71 -11.16
CA GLU A 194 26.04 14.58 -11.70
C GLU A 194 25.02 13.82 -12.55
N TRP A 195 25.21 12.52 -12.76
CA TRP A 195 24.26 11.63 -13.42
C TRP A 195 23.20 11.19 -12.41
N ASN A 196 22.33 12.14 -12.07
CA ASN A 196 21.35 12.05 -11.00
C ASN A 196 20.02 12.64 -11.48
N PHE A 197 18.95 11.84 -11.45
CA PHE A 197 17.64 12.19 -12.01
C PHE A 197 16.50 11.70 -11.13
N THR A 198 15.37 12.41 -11.13
CA THR A 198 14.16 11.88 -10.49
C THR A 198 13.73 10.62 -11.23
N THR A 199 13.56 9.51 -10.50
CA THR A 199 13.12 8.25 -11.09
C THR A 199 11.62 8.26 -11.36
N ALA A 200 11.21 7.68 -12.48
CA ALA A 200 9.83 7.47 -12.85
C ALA A 200 9.63 6.00 -13.23
N ASN A 201 8.97 5.24 -12.36
CA ASN A 201 8.71 3.82 -12.60
C ASN A 201 7.22 3.54 -12.44
N ALA A 202 6.63 2.94 -13.47
CA ALA A 202 5.23 2.54 -13.48
C ALA A 202 5.02 1.26 -14.27
N ILE A 203 3.99 0.50 -13.92
CA ILE A 203 3.46 -0.55 -14.80
C ILE A 203 2.23 0.03 -15.49
N ILE A 204 2.21 -0.08 -16.81
CA ILE A 204 1.04 0.25 -17.62
C ILE A 204 0.39 -1.03 -18.15
N ASP A 205 -0.90 -0.94 -18.43
CA ASP A 205 -1.64 -1.97 -19.14
C ASP A 205 -1.87 -1.59 -20.62
N THR A 206 -2.62 -2.43 -21.33
CA THR A 206 -2.86 -2.26 -22.76
C THR A 206 -3.96 -1.24 -23.09
N SER A 207 -4.74 -0.78 -22.11
CA SER A 207 -5.59 0.42 -22.25
C SER A 207 -4.79 1.71 -22.01
N GLY A 208 -3.51 1.60 -21.63
CA GLY A 208 -2.64 2.73 -21.34
C GLY A 208 -2.80 3.26 -19.92
N ASP A 209 -3.52 2.55 -19.06
CA ASP A 209 -3.71 2.92 -17.68
C ASP A 209 -2.51 2.52 -16.82
N ILE A 210 -2.15 3.37 -15.86
CA ILE A 210 -1.18 3.04 -14.82
C ILE A 210 -1.83 2.04 -13.85
N ARG A 211 -1.17 0.90 -13.63
CA ARG A 211 -1.63 -0.19 -12.75
C ARG A 211 -0.69 -0.44 -11.56
N TRP A 212 0.44 0.25 -11.55
CA TRP A 212 1.38 0.31 -10.44
C TRP A 212 2.31 1.51 -10.67
N PHE A 213 2.75 2.16 -9.60
CA PHE A 213 3.89 3.07 -9.68
C PHE A 213 4.73 2.95 -8.42
N MET A 214 6.01 3.29 -8.55
CA MET A 214 6.92 3.39 -7.43
C MET A 214 6.87 4.81 -6.86
N ASN A 215 6.56 4.94 -5.58
CA ASN A 215 6.90 6.12 -4.80
C ASN A 215 8.30 5.91 -4.20
N PRO A 216 9.35 6.52 -4.74
CA PRO A 216 10.71 6.15 -4.40
C PRO A 216 11.21 6.83 -3.11
N SER A 217 10.43 7.74 -2.51
CA SER A 217 10.85 8.60 -1.38
C SER A 217 11.42 7.83 -0.17
N SER A 218 10.99 6.59 0.05
CA SER A 218 11.49 5.75 1.15
C SER A 218 12.88 5.17 0.88
N ILE A 219 13.33 5.10 -0.37
CA ILE A 219 14.61 4.49 -0.79
C ILE A 219 15.50 5.44 -1.61
N TYR A 220 14.98 6.58 -2.05
CA TYR A 220 15.61 7.51 -2.97
C TYR A 220 15.41 8.96 -2.51
N ASP A 221 16.48 9.74 -2.52
CA ASP A 221 16.46 11.18 -2.23
C ASP A 221 17.42 11.90 -3.18
N LEU A 222 16.86 12.70 -4.10
CA LEU A 222 17.61 13.44 -5.12
C LEU A 222 18.66 14.40 -4.53
N LYS A 223 18.50 14.81 -3.26
CA LYS A 223 19.42 15.72 -2.54
C LYS A 223 20.57 14.99 -1.85
N SER A 224 20.54 13.65 -1.80
CA SER A 224 21.54 12.84 -1.10
C SER A 224 22.57 12.25 -2.05
N ILE A 225 23.86 12.37 -1.76
CA ILE A 225 24.91 11.70 -2.55
C ILE A 225 24.91 10.18 -2.38
N TYR A 226 24.31 9.66 -1.30
CA TYR A 226 24.30 8.23 -0.98
C TYR A 226 23.02 7.52 -1.41
N ARG A 227 21.95 8.29 -1.65
CA ARG A 227 20.60 7.77 -1.93
C ARG A 227 20.01 8.37 -3.21
N ALA A 228 20.87 8.89 -4.09
CA ALA A 228 20.48 9.41 -5.40
C ALA A 228 21.21 8.68 -6.54
N GLY A 229 20.99 9.12 -7.78
CA GLY A 229 21.63 8.57 -8.96
C GLY A 229 20.61 8.25 -10.04
N VAL A 230 20.85 7.17 -10.80
CA VAL A 230 19.95 6.72 -11.85
C VAL A 230 19.47 5.30 -11.53
N MET A 231 18.17 5.16 -11.28
CA MET A 231 17.58 3.86 -11.00
C MET A 231 17.39 3.09 -12.30
N MET A 232 18.29 2.15 -12.59
CA MET A 232 18.37 1.39 -13.84
C MET A 232 18.55 -0.11 -13.59
N GLY A 233 18.47 -0.92 -14.65
CA GLY A 233 18.86 -2.32 -14.60
C GLY A 233 17.85 -3.24 -13.89
N PHE A 234 16.57 -2.85 -13.89
CA PHE A 234 15.49 -3.70 -13.39
C PHE A 234 15.44 -5.00 -14.18
N LYS A 235 15.58 -6.12 -13.48
CA LYS A 235 15.41 -7.46 -14.05
C LYS A 235 14.64 -8.33 -13.07
N GLN A 236 13.84 -9.23 -13.63
CA GLN A 236 13.29 -10.32 -12.86
C GLN A 236 14.40 -11.33 -12.55
N ASN A 237 14.46 -11.81 -11.31
CA ASN A 237 15.37 -12.87 -10.88
C ASN A 237 14.64 -14.22 -10.80
#